data_AF-A0A418V573-F1
#
_entry.id   AF-A0A418V573-F1
#
_cell.length_a   1.000
_cell.length_b   1.000
_cell.length_c   1.000
_cell.angle_alpha   90.00
_cell.angle_beta   90.00
_cell.angle_gamma   90.00
#
_symmetry.space_group_name_H-M   'P 1'
#
loop_
_entity.id
_entity.type
_entity.pdbx_description
1 polymer ?
#
loop_
_entity_poly.entity_id
_entity_poly.type
_entity_poly.pdbx_seq_one_letter_code
_entity_poly.pdbx_strand_id
1 'polypeptide(L)'
;MRKLLPLLPALPLALAACTPPALRPPSNQIYPQMTLEGNTMDVTLINAGPYDLLLENTCPRPFAVNFTEYPGKGRGGLEPRQLDTCYEQNLRPIPWKVGERLSVSVPVSYPAGTHTFKAFATVRARVLQPRGLINNFASMNISLPEVKFTTQ
;
A
#
# COMPACT_ATOMS: atom_id res chain seq x y z
N MET A 1 -7.03 -57.40 -45.94
CA MET A 1 -6.13 -56.21 -45.98
C MET A 1 -6.93 -55.09 -46.62
N ARG A 2 -7.15 -53.87 -46.11
CA ARG A 2 -6.75 -53.08 -44.94
C ARG A 2 -7.96 -52.23 -44.53
N LYS A 3 -8.18 -52.03 -43.23
CA LYS A 3 -9.20 -51.11 -42.67
C LYS A 3 -8.78 -49.65 -42.91
N LEU A 4 -9.67 -48.80 -43.43
CA LEU A 4 -9.49 -47.35 -43.40
C LEU A 4 -9.77 -46.82 -41.99
N LEU A 5 -8.78 -46.14 -41.39
CA LEU A 5 -8.92 -45.39 -40.13
C LEU A 5 -9.50 -43.99 -40.42
N PRO A 6 -10.34 -43.44 -39.52
CA PRO A 6 -10.80 -42.05 -39.63
C PRO A 6 -9.70 -41.08 -39.17
N LEU A 7 -9.48 -40.02 -39.96
CA LEU A 7 -8.67 -38.86 -39.57
C LEU A 7 -9.42 -38.07 -38.49
N LEU A 8 -8.94 -38.14 -37.25
CA LEU A 8 -9.32 -37.22 -36.17
C LEU A 8 -8.57 -35.90 -36.34
N PRO A 9 -9.23 -34.73 -36.20
CA PRO A 9 -8.61 -33.43 -36.33
C PRO A 9 -7.67 -33.18 -35.15
N ALA A 10 -6.43 -32.76 -35.44
CA ALA A 10 -5.50 -32.24 -34.45
C ALA A 10 -6.05 -30.91 -33.93
N LEU A 11 -6.65 -30.91 -32.74
CA LEU A 11 -6.92 -29.68 -31.99
C LEU A 11 -5.56 -29.09 -31.57
N PRO A 12 -5.19 -27.87 -32.00
CA PRO A 12 -4.05 -27.20 -31.41
C PRO A 12 -4.44 -26.82 -29.97
N LEU A 13 -3.73 -27.37 -28.98
CA LEU A 13 -3.76 -26.86 -27.62
C LEU A 13 -3.26 -25.41 -27.68
N ALA A 14 -4.21 -24.47 -27.66
CA ALA A 14 -3.92 -23.08 -27.36
C ALA A 14 -3.31 -23.06 -25.95
N LEU A 15 -1.98 -22.99 -25.88
CA LEU A 15 -1.28 -22.49 -24.72
C LEU A 15 -1.81 -21.07 -24.53
N ALA A 16 -2.81 -20.93 -23.67
CA ALA A 16 -3.18 -19.65 -23.12
C ALA A 16 -1.89 -19.08 -22.54
N ALA A 17 -1.29 -18.13 -23.27
CA ALA A 17 -0.20 -17.34 -22.75
C ALA A 17 -0.80 -16.64 -21.53
N CYS A 18 -0.51 -17.17 -20.34
CA CYS A 18 -0.68 -16.45 -19.09
C CYS A 18 0.20 -15.22 -19.25
N THR A 19 -0.38 -14.12 -19.73
CA THR A 19 0.19 -12.80 -19.56
C THR A 19 0.62 -12.76 -18.10
N PRO A 20 1.92 -12.52 -17.81
CA PRO A 20 2.39 -12.53 -16.44
C PRO A 20 1.46 -11.61 -15.67
N PRO A 21 0.74 -12.10 -14.65
CA PRO A 21 -0.17 -11.24 -13.91
C PRO A 21 0.67 -10.06 -13.51
N ALA A 22 0.25 -8.86 -13.91
CA ALA A 22 0.84 -7.64 -13.38
C ALA A 22 0.82 -7.84 -11.87
N LEU A 23 1.97 -8.13 -11.26
CA LEU A 23 2.06 -8.60 -9.89
C LEU A 23 1.80 -7.37 -9.04
N ARG A 24 0.52 -7.01 -8.93
CA ARG A 24 0.03 -5.99 -8.04
C ARG A 24 0.38 -6.48 -6.65
N PRO A 25 1.20 -5.75 -5.89
CA PRO A 25 1.47 -6.13 -4.52
C PRO A 25 0.14 -6.15 -3.78
N PRO A 26 -0.27 -7.29 -3.19
CA PRO A 26 -1.50 -7.33 -2.42
C PRO A 26 -1.27 -6.60 -1.09
N SER A 27 -2.23 -5.77 -0.67
CA SER A 27 -2.07 -4.91 0.52
C SER A 27 -1.87 -5.69 1.82
N ASN A 28 -2.33 -6.95 1.88
CA ASN A 28 -2.13 -7.85 3.02
C ASN A 28 -0.68 -8.32 3.21
N GLN A 29 0.22 -8.03 2.26
CA GLN A 29 1.66 -8.29 2.38
C GLN A 29 2.42 -7.11 2.98
N ILE A 30 1.74 -6.02 3.32
CA ILE A 30 2.33 -4.89 4.02
C ILE A 30 1.90 -4.97 5.47
N TYR A 31 2.85 -5.01 6.40
CA TYR A 31 2.58 -4.97 7.83
C TYR A 31 2.58 -3.52 8.32
N PRO A 32 1.42 -2.98 8.74
CA PRO A 32 1.31 -1.61 9.21
C PRO A 32 1.55 -1.50 10.72
N GLN A 33 2.21 -0.43 11.12
CA GLN A 33 2.35 0.00 12.50
C GLN A 33 1.98 1.47 12.59
N MET A 34 1.31 1.83 13.67
CA MET A 34 0.99 3.21 13.99
C MET A 34 1.17 3.42 15.49
N THR A 35 1.93 4.44 15.85
CA THR A 35 2.14 4.86 17.23
C THR A 35 1.87 6.35 17.34
N LEU A 36 1.59 6.79 18.56
CA LEU A 36 1.50 8.20 18.88
C LEU A 36 2.43 8.50 20.04
N GLU A 37 3.33 9.45 19.81
CA GLU A 37 4.25 9.98 20.82
C GLU A 37 4.02 11.49 20.95
N GLY A 38 3.43 11.89 22.07
CA GLY A 38 3.01 13.28 22.28
C GLY A 38 2.04 13.76 21.21
N ASN A 39 2.47 14.74 20.42
CA ASN A 39 1.73 15.36 19.32
C ASN A 39 2.22 14.89 17.94
N THR A 40 2.86 13.73 17.86
CA THR A 40 3.37 13.17 16.60
C THR A 40 2.85 11.75 16.44
N MET A 41 2.25 11.49 15.28
CA MET A 41 1.80 10.17 14.87
C MET A 41 2.83 9.58 13.91
N ASP A 42 3.43 8.47 14.32
CA ASP A 42 4.41 7.75 13.52
C ASP A 42 3.72 6.57 12.84
N VAL A 43 3.84 6.53 11.52
CA VAL A 43 3.30 5.45 10.69
C VAL A 43 4.46 4.73 10.05
N THR A 44 4.53 3.42 10.27
CA THR A 44 5.54 2.55 9.65
C THR A 44 4.85 1.46 8.85
N LEU A 45 5.31 1.26 7.62
CA LEU A 45 4.91 0.17 6.75
C LEU A 45 6.11 -0.75 6.53
N ILE A 46 5.91 -2.05 6.63
CA ILE A 46 6.96 -3.06 6.41
C ILE A 46 6.54 -3.96 5.24
N ASN A 47 7.43 -4.15 4.27
CA ASN A 47 7.19 -5.14 3.21
C ASN A 47 7.39 -6.54 3.80
N ALA A 48 6.28 -7.21 4.13
CA ALA A 48 6.25 -8.59 4.62
C ALA A 48 5.94 -9.59 3.50
N GLY A 49 5.94 -9.14 2.24
CA GLY A 49 5.70 -9.97 1.07
C GLY A 49 6.90 -10.84 0.69
N PRO A 50 6.72 -11.76 -0.27
CA PRO A 50 7.79 -12.62 -0.75
C PRO A 50 8.71 -11.95 -1.78
N TYR A 51 8.41 -10.72 -2.21
CA TYR A 51 9.14 -10.02 -3.27
C TYR A 51 9.45 -8.58 -2.90
N ASP A 52 10.59 -8.10 -3.39
CA ASP A 52 10.92 -6.67 -3.37
C ASP A 52 9.90 -5.90 -4.22
N LEU A 53 9.60 -4.68 -3.78
CA LEU A 53 8.72 -3.76 -4.48
C LEU A 53 9.53 -2.61 -5.08
N LEU A 54 8.95 -1.92 -6.04
CA LEU A 54 9.43 -0.65 -6.54
C LEU A 54 8.37 0.40 -6.24
N LEU A 55 8.76 1.41 -5.45
CA LEU A 55 7.92 2.54 -5.06
C LEU A 55 7.92 3.58 -6.17
N GLU A 56 6.74 4.09 -6.48
CA GLU A 56 6.64 5.32 -7.24
C GLU A 56 7.12 6.46 -6.36
N ASN A 57 8.14 7.18 -6.83
CA ASN A 57 8.81 8.22 -6.05
C ASN A 57 8.45 9.62 -6.56
N THR A 58 7.23 9.81 -7.07
CA THR A 58 6.80 11.10 -7.62
C THR A 58 6.41 12.11 -6.54
N CYS A 59 6.42 11.70 -5.28
CA CYS A 59 6.10 12.51 -4.11
C CYS A 59 7.29 12.54 -3.15
N PRO A 60 7.53 13.65 -2.42
CA PRO A 60 8.59 13.72 -1.42
C PRO A 60 8.37 12.76 -0.24
N ARG A 61 7.18 12.16 -0.11
CA ARG A 61 6.87 11.16 0.90
C ARG A 61 6.70 9.78 0.25
N PRO A 62 7.17 8.70 0.91
CA PRO A 62 7.10 7.35 0.38
C PRO A 62 5.66 6.80 0.28
N PHE A 63 4.69 7.44 0.97
CA PHE A 63 3.27 7.14 0.90
C PHE A 63 2.42 8.28 1.48
N ALA A 64 1.12 8.28 1.18
CA ALA A 64 0.14 9.19 1.77
C ALA A 64 -0.56 8.54 2.97
N VAL A 65 -1.00 9.34 3.95
CA VAL A 65 -1.80 8.87 5.09
C VAL A 65 -3.03 9.74 5.29
N ASN A 66 -4.17 9.08 5.46
CA ASN A 66 -5.45 9.70 5.75
C ASN A 66 -5.91 9.29 7.15
N PHE A 67 -6.34 10.26 7.95
CA PHE A 67 -6.77 10.03 9.34
C PHE A 67 -8.22 10.46 9.53
N THR A 68 -8.95 9.70 10.33
CA THR A 68 -10.24 10.08 10.88
C THR A 68 -10.17 10.00 12.40
N GLU A 69 -10.41 11.14 13.05
CA GLU A 69 -10.47 11.25 14.50
C GLU A 69 -11.89 10.99 15.01
N TYR A 70 -12.00 10.12 15.99
CA TYR A 70 -13.22 9.93 16.76
C TYR A 70 -12.97 10.46 18.19
N PRO A 71 -13.37 11.71 18.48
CA PRO A 71 -13.38 12.20 19.85
C PRO A 71 -14.34 11.34 20.68
N GLY A 72 -13.95 11.02 21.91
CA GLY A 72 -14.74 10.15 22.80
C GLY A 72 -16.20 10.57 22.98
N LYS A 73 -17.05 9.63 23.42
CA LYS A 73 -18.50 9.81 23.62
C LYS A 73 -18.82 11.12 24.35
N GLY A 74 -19.32 12.13 23.64
CA GLY A 74 -19.79 13.40 24.22
C GLY A 74 -19.30 14.67 23.52
N ARG A 75 -18.31 14.59 22.62
CA ARG A 75 -17.92 15.70 21.74
C ARG A 75 -18.13 15.26 20.29
N GLY A 76 -18.87 16.04 19.51
CA GLY A 76 -19.19 15.72 18.11
C GLY A 76 -17.94 15.32 17.33
N GLY A 77 -18.05 14.27 16.50
CA GLY A 77 -16.95 13.76 15.68
C GLY A 77 -16.45 14.80 14.69
N LEU A 78 -15.13 14.92 14.52
CA LEU A 78 -14.55 15.95 13.65
C LEU A 78 -13.52 15.43 12.64
N GLU A 79 -13.58 16.18 11.55
CA GLU A 79 -12.87 16.27 10.27
C GLU A 79 -11.82 15.21 9.88
N PRO A 80 -11.98 14.59 8.70
CA PRO A 80 -10.89 13.85 8.07
C PRO A 80 -9.76 14.82 7.73
N ARG A 81 -8.56 14.56 8.26
CA ARG A 81 -7.34 15.24 7.83
C ARG A 81 -6.63 14.39 6.80
N GLN A 82 -6.61 14.89 5.57
CA GLN A 82 -5.84 14.36 4.47
C GLN A 82 -4.54 15.15 4.38
N LEU A 83 -3.40 14.47 4.55
CA LEU A 83 -2.08 15.09 4.36
C LEU A 83 -1.65 14.92 2.91
N ASP A 84 -2.44 15.50 2.01
CA ASP A 84 -2.07 15.61 0.62
C ASP A 84 -1.22 16.85 0.44
N THR A 85 0.08 16.66 0.46
CA THR A 85 0.99 17.60 -0.20
C THR A 85 2.06 16.79 -0.90
N CYS A 86 1.69 16.28 -2.07
CA CYS A 86 2.64 15.83 -3.07
C CYS A 86 2.80 16.95 -4.08
N TYR A 87 3.97 17.59 -4.11
CA TYR A 87 4.37 18.33 -5.29
C TYR A 87 5.03 17.32 -6.21
N GLU A 88 4.48 17.10 -7.41
CA GLU A 88 5.02 16.11 -8.33
C GLU A 88 6.49 16.44 -8.66
N GLN A 89 7.41 15.65 -8.13
CA GLN A 89 8.82 15.70 -8.48
C GLN A 89 9.12 14.44 -9.30
N ASN A 90 9.77 14.58 -10.45
CA ASN A 90 10.10 13.44 -11.28
C ASN A 90 11.36 12.73 -10.76
N LEU A 91 11.23 12.02 -9.64
CA LEU A 91 12.31 11.23 -9.07
C LEU A 91 12.25 9.79 -9.57
N ARG A 92 13.42 9.15 -9.59
CA ARG A 92 13.52 7.74 -9.97
C ARG A 92 12.79 6.88 -8.93
N PRO A 93 12.06 5.83 -9.37
CA PRO A 93 11.48 4.85 -8.47
C PRO A 93 12.52 4.23 -7.53
N ILE A 94 12.12 3.97 -6.29
CA ILE A 94 13.01 3.46 -5.24
C ILE A 94 12.65 2.00 -4.93
N PRO A 95 13.61 1.07 -4.83
CA PRO A 95 13.33 -0.29 -4.39
C PRO A 95 12.94 -0.30 -2.90
N TRP A 96 11.92 -1.08 -2.57
CA TRP A 96 11.49 -1.36 -1.21
C TRP A 96 11.60 -2.85 -0.94
N LYS A 97 12.65 -3.24 -0.25
CA LYS A 97 13.06 -4.64 -0.07
C LYS A 97 12.16 -5.37 0.92
N VAL A 98 12.11 -6.70 0.81
CA VAL A 98 11.48 -7.54 1.84
C VAL A 98 12.12 -7.26 3.21
N GLY A 99 11.27 -6.99 4.21
CA GLY A 99 11.66 -6.63 5.57
C GLY A 99 12.04 -5.16 5.78
N GLU A 100 12.15 -4.36 4.72
CA GLU A 100 12.48 -2.94 4.84
C GLU A 100 11.28 -2.13 5.35
N ARG A 101 11.60 -1.06 6.10
CA ARG A 101 10.62 -0.17 6.73
C ARG A 101 10.52 1.15 5.97
N LEU A 102 9.31 1.61 5.73
CA LEU A 102 9.00 2.98 5.30
C LEU A 102 8.28 3.68 6.43
N SER A 103 8.77 4.84 6.85
CA SER A 103 8.17 5.60 7.95
C SER A 103 7.86 7.02 7.56
N VAL A 104 6.77 7.55 8.11
CA VAL A 104 6.45 8.98 8.09
C VAL A 104 5.98 9.40 9.48
N SER A 105 6.40 10.60 9.88
CA SER A 105 5.95 11.24 11.12
C SER A 105 5.01 12.38 10.77
N VAL A 106 3.85 12.39 11.40
CA VAL A 106 2.78 13.32 11.13
C VAL A 106 2.53 14.15 12.39
N PRO A 107 2.73 15.48 12.35
CA PRO A 107 2.36 16.33 13.46
C PRO A 107 0.84 16.40 13.57
N VAL A 108 0.35 16.21 14.79
CA VAL A 108 -1.06 16.16 15.10
C VAL A 108 -1.35 16.99 16.34
N SER A 109 -2.49 17.67 16.37
CA SER A 109 -2.85 18.57 17.47
C SER A 109 -4.30 18.36 17.83
N TYR A 110 -4.55 18.02 19.10
CA TYR A 110 -5.84 17.61 19.61
C TYR A 110 -6.13 18.29 20.95
N PRO A 111 -7.39 18.57 21.26
CA PRO A 111 -7.77 19.08 22.58
C PRO A 111 -7.53 18.01 23.66
N ALA A 112 -7.54 18.43 24.94
CA ALA A 112 -7.50 17.50 26.07
C ALA A 112 -8.70 16.52 26.03
N GLY A 113 -8.45 15.22 26.20
CA GLY A 113 -9.47 14.19 26.17
C GLY A 113 -8.98 12.83 25.65
N THR A 114 -9.93 11.91 25.51
CA THR A 114 -9.66 10.59 24.90
C THR A 114 -10.04 10.61 23.43
N HIS A 115 -9.10 10.18 22.59
CA HIS A 115 -9.23 10.19 21.14
C HIS A 115 -8.94 8.81 20.56
N THR A 116 -9.64 8.46 19.48
CA THR A 116 -9.39 7.22 18.73
C THR A 116 -9.16 7.57 17.27
N PHE A 117 -8.10 7.03 16.68
CA PHE A 117 -7.73 7.28 15.29
C PHE A 117 -7.92 6.04 14.45
N LYS A 118 -8.64 6.20 13.35
CA LYS A 118 -8.62 5.26 12.23
C LYS A 118 -7.86 5.89 11.09
N ALA A 119 -7.00 5.12 10.44
CA ALA A 119 -6.16 5.65 9.39
C ALA A 119 -5.91 4.63 8.28
N PHE A 120 -5.65 5.15 7.09
CA PHE A 120 -5.28 4.38 5.92
C PHE A 120 -4.05 4.98 5.27
N ALA A 121 -3.08 4.15 4.93
CA ALA A 121 -1.95 4.53 4.11
C ALA A 121 -2.20 4.13 2.65
N THR A 122 -1.85 5.02 1.72
CA THR A 122 -1.88 4.75 0.29
C THR A 122 -0.47 4.78 -0.26
N VAL A 123 0.00 3.64 -0.76
CA VAL A 123 1.33 3.45 -1.35
C VAL A 123 1.15 3.13 -2.83
N ARG A 124 1.88 3.80 -3.73
CA ARG A 124 1.92 3.43 -5.14
C ARG A 124 3.18 2.60 -5.42
N ALA A 125 3.00 1.33 -5.76
CA ALA A 125 4.10 0.40 -5.95
C ALA A 125 3.79 -0.64 -7.02
N ARG A 126 4.83 -1.37 -7.42
CA ARG A 126 4.73 -2.61 -8.21
C ARG A 126 5.74 -3.63 -7.69
N VAL A 127 5.57 -4.91 -8.00
CA VAL A 127 6.64 -5.88 -7.74
C VAL A 127 7.87 -5.56 -8.59
N LEU A 128 9.04 -5.59 -7.95
CA LEU A 128 10.34 -5.43 -8.61
C LEU A 128 10.62 -6.69 -9.42
N GLN A 129 10.60 -6.55 -10.75
CA GLN A 129 10.88 -7.66 -11.67
C GLN A 129 12.31 -7.56 -12.20
N PRO A 130 13.01 -8.70 -12.35
CA PRO A 130 14.39 -8.72 -12.86
C PRO A 130 14.49 -8.32 -14.34
N ARG A 131 13.42 -8.46 -15.14
CA ARG A 131 13.37 -8.07 -16.56
C ARG A 131 11.96 -7.62 -16.95
N GLY A 132 11.81 -6.37 -17.39
CA GLY A 132 10.55 -5.84 -17.91
C GLY A 132 10.35 -4.35 -17.64
N LEU A 133 9.95 -3.60 -18.68
CA LEU A 133 9.60 -2.18 -18.65
C LEU A 133 8.14 -1.96 -18.19
N ILE A 134 7.67 -2.70 -17.18
CA ILE A 134 6.32 -2.47 -16.66
C ILE A 134 6.39 -1.22 -15.77
N ASN A 135 5.95 -0.09 -16.30
CA ASN A 135 5.94 1.20 -15.60
C ASN A 135 4.62 1.48 -14.85
N ASN A 136 3.72 0.50 -14.75
CA ASN A 136 2.39 0.71 -14.17
C ASN A 136 2.42 0.47 -12.65
N PHE A 137 2.63 1.53 -11.88
CA PHE A 137 2.48 1.52 -10.42
C PHE A 137 1.00 1.43 -10.03
N ALA A 138 0.69 0.55 -9.08
CA ALA A 138 -0.66 0.35 -8.55
C ALA A 138 -0.76 0.91 -7.13
N SER A 139 -1.91 1.50 -6.81
CA SER A 139 -2.21 1.96 -5.45
C SER A 139 -2.58 0.79 -4.55
N MET A 140 -1.91 0.68 -3.41
CA MET A 140 -2.25 -0.19 -2.28
C MET A 140 -2.85 0.67 -1.18
N ASN A 141 -4.07 0.35 -0.76
CA ASN A 141 -4.68 0.96 0.42
C ASN A 141 -4.50 -0.01 1.60
N ILE A 142 -3.82 0.46 2.63
CA ILE A 142 -3.40 -0.33 3.78
C ILE A 142 -4.08 0.26 5.01
N SER A 143 -4.90 -0.54 5.69
CA SER A 143 -5.53 -0.14 6.95
C SER A 143 -4.48 -0.10 8.05
N LEU A 144 -4.41 0.99 8.80
CA LEU A 144 -3.53 1.12 9.96
C LEU A 144 -4.26 0.62 11.23
N PRO A 145 -3.54 0.10 12.23
CA PRO A 145 -4.16 -0.28 13.50
C PRO A 145 -4.80 0.94 14.16
N GLU A 146 -5.91 0.73 14.88
CA GLU A 146 -6.51 1.82 15.65
C GLU A 146 -5.60 2.20 16.82
N VAL A 147 -5.38 3.51 17.00
CA VAL A 147 -4.64 4.03 18.15
C VAL A 147 -5.59 4.85 19.01
N LYS A 148 -5.64 4.50 20.30
CA LYS A 148 -6.38 5.23 21.32
C LYS A 148 -5.42 5.82 22.33
N PHE A 149 -5.60 7.08 22.67
CA PHE A 149 -4.80 7.74 23.70
C PHE A 149 -5.63 8.79 24.44
N THR A 150 -5.06 9.23 25.57
CA THR A 150 -5.67 10.23 26.44
C THR A 150 -4.67 11.37 26.63
N THR A 151 -5.02 12.56 26.18
CA THR A 151 -4.29 13.80 26.46
C THR A 151 -4.78 14.37 27.78
N GLN A 152 -3.82 14.76 28.64
CA GLN A 152 -4.08 15.42 29.92
C GLN A 152 -4.20 16.93 29.72
#